data_AF-A0A524N0G0-F1
#
_entry.id   AF-A0A524N0G0-F1
#
_cell.length_a   1.000
_cell.length_b   1.000
_cell.length_c   1.000
_cell.angle_alpha   90.00
_cell.angle_beta   90.00
_cell.angle_gamma   90.00
#
_symmetry.space_group_name_H-M   'P 1'
#
loop_
_entity.id
_entity.type
_entity.pdbx_description
1 polymer ?
#
loop_
_entity_poly.entity_id
_entity_poly.type
_entity_poly.pdbx_seq_one_letter_code
_entity_poly.pdbx_strand_id
1 'polypeptide(L)' 'MLVTVTSSVFTHAVHFNIPGDYRMSDHYFDLLPGERRTVRIYDGSNIAPDSLSATGVVP' A
#
# COMPACT_ATOMS: atom_id res chain seq x y z
N MET A 1 -5.41 -5.47 9.43
CA MET A 1 -5.12 -6.23 8.19
C MET A 1 -3.64 -6.08 7.82
N LEU A 2 -3.05 -7.09 7.16
CA LEU A 2 -1.69 -7.00 6.59
C LEU A 2 -1.80 -7.06 5.06
N VAL A 3 -1.08 -6.16 4.37
CA VAL A 3 -1.04 -6.08 2.91
C VAL A 3 0.42 -6.11 2.47
N THR A 4 0.74 -6.96 1.51
CA THR A 4 2.07 -6.98 0.89
C THR A 4 1.98 -6.43 -0.52
N VAL A 5 2.80 -5.43 -0.83
CA VAL A 5 2.92 -4.87 -2.18
C VAL A 5 4.33 -5.09 -2.73
N THR A 6 4.43 -5.19 -4.04
CA THR A 6 5.68 -5.27 -4.79
C THR A 6 5.52 -4.51 -6.10
N SER A 7 6.61 -4.02 -6.67
CA SER A 7 6.63 -3.36 -7.98
C SER A 7 7.76 -3.92 -8.83
N SER A 8 7.54 -4.01 -10.14
CA SER A 8 8.59 -4.39 -11.10
C SER A 8 9.49 -3.22 -11.49
N VAL A 9 9.14 -2.00 -11.10
CA VAL A 9 9.86 -0.76 -11.39
C VAL A 9 10.02 0.06 -10.12
N PHE A 10 10.88 1.08 -10.15
CA PHE A 10 10.93 2.06 -9.06
C PHE A 10 9.59 2.80 -9.00
N THR A 11 9.00 2.87 -7.81
CA THR A 11 7.74 3.57 -7.60
C THR A 11 7.86 4.45 -6.36
N HIS A 12 7.70 5.76 -6.56
CA HIS A 12 7.78 6.78 -5.53
C HIS A 12 6.42 7.04 -4.90
N ALA A 13 6.40 7.42 -3.62
CA ALA A 13 5.20 7.86 -2.90
C ALA A 13 4.03 6.86 -2.97
N VAL A 14 4.33 5.57 -2.77
CA VAL A 14 3.33 4.50 -2.77
C VAL A 14 2.35 4.69 -1.62
N HIS A 15 1.06 4.71 -1.95
CA HIS A 15 -0.04 4.82 -1.00
C HIS A 15 -1.20 3.91 -1.40
N PHE A 16 -2.10 3.68 -0.45
CA PHE A 16 -3.27 2.82 -0.66
C PHE A 16 -4.52 3.66 -0.89
N ASN A 17 -5.25 3.35 -1.95
CA ASN A 17 -6.59 3.87 -2.17
C ASN A 17 -7.58 2.93 -1.48
N ILE A 18 -8.10 3.37 -0.34
CA ILE A 18 -9.10 2.64 0.45
C ILE A 18 -10.23 3.57 0.90
N PRO A 19 -11.45 3.06 1.07
CA PRO A 19 -12.59 3.88 1.49
C PRO A 19 -12.48 4.24 2.98
N GLY A 20 -12.03 5.46 3.27
CA GLY A 20 -11.97 6.03 4.61
C GLY A 20 -10.56 6.24 5.15
N ASP A 21 -10.47 6.86 6.32
CA ASP A 21 -9.20 7.25 6.93
C ASP A 21 -8.73 6.17 7.92
N TYR A 22 -7.96 5.21 7.41
CA TYR A 22 -7.34 4.20 8.26
C TYR A 22 -5.91 4.58 8.62
N ARG A 23 -5.54 4.32 9.86
CA ARG A 23 -4.14 4.39 10.28
C ARG A 23 -3.35 3.26 9.64
N MET A 24 -2.15 3.56 9.15
CA MET A 24 -1.23 2.59 8.57
C MET A 24 0.12 2.61 9.29
N SER A 25 0.86 1.49 9.26
CA SER A 25 2.24 1.46 9.77
C SER A 25 3.21 2.22 8.87
N ASP A 26 2.88 2.36 7.59
CA ASP A 26 3.69 3.01 6.57
C ASP A 26 2.76 3.59 5.50
N HIS A 27 3.12 4.74 4.93
CA HIS A 27 2.32 5.48 3.97
C HIS A 27 3.21 6.44 3.17
N TYR A 28 2.98 6.57 1.85
CA TYR A 28 3.81 7.37 0.94
C TYR A 28 5.30 6.97 0.94
N PHE A 29 5.59 5.68 0.84
CA PHE A 29 6.96 5.16 0.82
C PHE A 29 7.47 4.89 -0.60
N ASP A 30 8.78 4.74 -0.74
CA ASP A 30 9.41 4.31 -1.98
C ASP A 30 9.51 2.79 -2.04
N LEU A 31 9.28 2.25 -3.23
CA LEU A 31 9.39 0.83 -3.50
C LEU A 31 10.35 0.59 -4.66
N LEU A 32 11.41 -0.15 -4.38
CA LEU A 32 12.41 -0.53 -5.38
C LEU A 32 11.91 -1.71 -6.24
N PRO A 33 12.43 -1.88 -7.47
CA PRO A 33 12.12 -3.05 -8.29
C PRO A 33 12.37 -4.37 -7.56
N GLY A 34 11.36 -5.23 -7.47
CA GLY A 34 11.42 -6.54 -6.80
C GLY A 34 11.35 -6.49 -5.27
N GLU A 35 11.34 -5.30 -4.66
CA GLU A 35 11.15 -5.17 -3.22
C GLU A 35 9.73 -5.58 -2.83
N ARG A 36 9.59 -6.20 -1.65
CA ARG A 36 8.30 -6.48 -1.02
C ARG A 36 8.18 -5.65 0.24
N ARG A 37 7.10 -4.87 0.35
CA ARG A 37 6.77 -4.11 1.57
C ARG A 37 5.48 -4.66 2.16
N THR A 38 5.50 -4.97 3.45
CA THR A 38 4.28 -5.34 4.20
C THR A 38 3.83 -4.14 5.01
N VAL A 39 2.59 -3.69 4.81
CA VAL A 39 1.96 -2.58 5.52
C VAL A 39 0.83 -3.11 6.38
N ARG A 40 0.80 -2.69 7.65
CA ARG A 40 -0.30 -2.97 8.58
C ARG A 40 -1.31 -1.84 8.51
N ILE A 41 -2.53 -2.18 8.11
CA ILE A 41 -3.70 -1.30 8.22
C ILE A 41 -4.38 -1.60 9.55
N TYR A 42 -4.39 -0.63 10.45
CA TYR A 42 -5.05 -0.73 11.75
C TYR A 42 -6.57 -0.62 11.57
N ASP A 43 -7.31 -1.44 12.31
CA ASP A 43 -8.78 -1.50 12.29
C ASP A 43 -9.45 -1.77 10.92
N GLY A 44 -8.67 -2.12 9.89
CA GLY A 44 -9.17 -2.44 8.55
C GLY A 44 -9.74 -3.86 8.39
N SER A 45 -10.40 -4.42 9.41
CA SER A 45 -11.02 -5.76 9.33
C SER A 45 -12.30 -5.79 8.48
N ASN A 46 -12.89 -4.62 8.24
CA ASN A 46 -14.08 -4.37 7.45
C ASN A 46 -13.81 -4.04 5.98
N ILE A 47 -12.54 -3.91 5.58
CA ILE A 47 -12.15 -3.59 4.20
C ILE A 47 -12.33 -4.84 3.34
N ALA A 48 -13.16 -4.74 2.31
CA ALA A 48 -13.31 -5.81 1.34
C ALA A 48 -12.02 -5.95 0.51
N PRO A 49 -11.50 -7.16 0.28
CA PRO A 49 -10.20 -7.34 -0.40
C PRO A 49 -10.10 -6.69 -1.79
N ASP A 50 -11.22 -6.62 -2.51
CA ASP A 50 -11.37 -6.02 -3.84
C ASP A 50 -11.43 -4.48 -3.81
N SER A 51 -11.69 -3.88 -2.66
CA SER A 51 -11.72 -2.42 -2.47
C SER A 51 -10.33 -1.80 -2.20
N LEU A 52 -9.29 -2.63 -2.15
CA LEU A 52 -7.93 -2.24 -1.83
C LEU A 52 -7.08 -2.16 -3.10
N SER A 53 -6.51 -0.99 -3.39
CA SER A 53 -5.46 -0.85 -4.40
C SER A 53 -4.31 0.00 -3.89
N ALA A 54 -3.12 -0.19 -4.44
CA ALA A 54 -1.96 0.63 -4.18
C ALA A 54 -1.54 1.35 -5.46
N THR A 55 -1.11 2.61 -5.33
CA THR A 55 -0.61 3.41 -6.46
C THR A 55 0.57 4.24 -6.01
N GLY A 56 1.32 4.78 -6.97
CA GLY A 56 2.46 5.66 -6.74
C GLY A 56 2.92 6.29 -8.05
N VAL A 57 3.99 7.08 -7.99
CA VAL A 57 4.57 7.77 -9.14
C VAL A 57 5.70 6.93 -9.72
N VAL A 58 5.63 6.62 -11.00
CA VAL A 58 6.69 5.92 -11.75
C VAL A 58 7.37 6.94 -12.66
N PRO A 59 8.72 6.96 -12.77
CA PRO A 59 9.45 7.82 -13.70
C PRO A 59 9.21 7.46 -15.17
#